data_AF-A0A355ADR4-F1
#
_entry.id   AF-A0A355ADR4-F1
#
_cell.length_a   1.000
_cell.length_b   1.000
_cell.length_c   1.000
_cell.angle_alpha   90.00
_cell.angle_beta   90.00
_cell.angle_gamma   90.00
#
_symmetry.space_group_name_H-M   'P 1'
#
loop_
_entity.id
_entity.type
_entity.pdbx_description
1 polymer ?
#
loop_
_entity_poly.entity_id
_entity_poly.type
_entity_poly.pdbx_seq_one_letter_code
_entity_poly.pdbx_strand_id
1 'polypeptide(L)'
;WLIRELAQVWIDFESNLLKVPIITKIHDGKLSLEDYKLLLLDLRQQVIDGSQWISRAASNIDIEIFELRSAFIKHTAAEHKDYQMLERNYEKLGESIKTIQEGEKNIGSVALSSFMFQQASKPNPIDLLGSMFIIEGIGKRLAAFWGEMIKDQLSLTDDQVSFFTYHGVADENHFHNLEKAINHPLMDIDLAKRIVKTAKTTARLYQMQLEELGNY
;
A
#
# COMPACT_ATOMS: atom_id res chain seq x y z
N TRP A 1 4.01 -13.92 -19.61
CA TRP A 1 5.18 -14.08 -18.72
C TRP A 1 5.07 -13.16 -17.51
N LEU A 2 5.03 -11.84 -17.70
CA LEU A 2 4.94 -10.84 -16.62
C LEU A 2 3.85 -11.13 -15.59
N ILE A 3 2.60 -11.34 -16.02
CA ILE A 3 1.46 -11.66 -15.13
C ILE A 3 1.74 -12.89 -14.25
N ARG A 4 2.32 -13.94 -14.83
CA ARG A 4 2.64 -15.17 -14.09
C ARG A 4 3.71 -14.91 -13.03
N GLU A 5 4.73 -14.14 -13.35
CA GLU A 5 5.78 -13.77 -12.39
C GLU A 5 5.23 -12.88 -11.28
N LEU A 6 4.39 -11.88 -11.61
CA LEU A 6 3.73 -11.04 -10.61
C LEU A 6 2.79 -11.84 -9.71
N ALA A 7 2.05 -12.80 -10.25
CA ALA A 7 1.23 -13.72 -9.46
C ALA A 7 2.08 -14.54 -8.49
N GLN A 8 3.26 -15.02 -8.91
CA GLN A 8 4.17 -15.72 -8.01
C GLN A 8 4.70 -14.80 -6.91
N VAL A 9 5.08 -13.56 -7.24
CA VAL A 9 5.51 -12.56 -6.24
C VAL A 9 4.39 -12.30 -5.23
N TRP A 10 3.14 -12.19 -5.68
CA TRP A 10 1.99 -12.03 -4.80
C TRP A 10 1.83 -13.22 -3.84
N ILE A 11 1.86 -14.45 -4.35
CA ILE A 11 1.70 -15.67 -3.54
C ILE A 11 2.79 -15.74 -2.46
N ASP A 12 4.03 -15.46 -2.83
CA ASP A 12 5.17 -15.47 -1.90
C ASP A 12 5.03 -14.35 -0.85
N PHE A 13 4.57 -13.17 -1.27
CA PHE A 13 4.34 -12.02 -0.40
C PHE A 13 3.23 -12.29 0.62
N GLU A 14 2.05 -12.72 0.17
CA GLU A 14 0.90 -13.05 1.01
C GLU A 14 1.25 -14.15 2.03
N SER A 15 1.94 -15.20 1.58
CA SER A 15 2.41 -16.27 2.47
C SER A 15 3.38 -15.80 3.55
N ASN A 16 4.17 -14.76 3.28
CA ASN A 16 5.09 -14.18 4.27
C ASN A 16 4.38 -13.17 5.18
N LEU A 17 3.40 -12.42 4.67
CA LEU A 17 2.59 -11.52 5.50
C LEU A 17 1.89 -12.26 6.64
N LEU A 18 1.40 -13.48 6.41
CA LEU A 18 0.76 -14.29 7.47
C LEU A 18 1.67 -14.59 8.68
N LYS A 19 3.00 -14.44 8.51
CA LYS A 19 4.00 -14.65 9.57
C LYS A 19 4.36 -13.36 10.31
N VAL A 20 3.91 -12.21 9.81
CA VAL A 20 4.19 -10.91 10.43
C VAL A 20 3.37 -10.80 11.73
N PRO A 21 3.96 -10.40 12.87
CA PRO A 21 3.31 -10.51 14.18
C PRO A 21 1.92 -9.88 14.25
N ILE A 22 1.73 -8.67 13.71
CA ILE A 22 0.43 -7.99 13.73
C ILE A 22 -0.63 -8.74 12.91
N ILE A 23 -0.23 -9.28 11.75
CA ILE A 23 -1.12 -10.05 10.87
C ILE A 23 -1.47 -11.39 11.52
N THR A 24 -0.49 -12.07 12.12
CA THR A 24 -0.75 -13.29 12.90
C THR A 24 -1.75 -13.03 14.03
N LYS A 25 -1.62 -11.92 14.78
CA LYS A 25 -2.58 -11.55 15.83
C LYS A 25 -3.99 -11.33 15.29
N ILE A 26 -4.13 -10.65 14.15
CA ILE A 26 -5.42 -10.47 13.46
C ILE A 26 -6.01 -11.84 13.12
N HIS A 27 -5.24 -12.74 12.50
CA HIS A 27 -5.76 -14.04 12.08
C HIS A 27 -6.10 -14.98 13.26
N ASP A 28 -5.33 -14.90 14.35
CA ASP A 28 -5.47 -15.76 15.53
C ASP A 28 -6.59 -15.32 16.49
N GLY A 29 -7.23 -14.16 16.27
CA GLY A 29 -8.20 -13.64 17.23
C GLY A 29 -7.58 -13.03 18.49
N LYS A 30 -6.31 -12.59 18.42
CA LYS A 30 -5.50 -12.16 19.59
C LYS A 30 -5.08 -10.69 19.51
N LEU A 31 -5.69 -9.92 18.62
CA LEU A 31 -5.39 -8.51 18.49
C LEU A 31 -5.87 -7.75 19.74
N SER A 32 -5.01 -6.90 20.32
CA SER A 32 -5.42 -5.95 21.36
C SER A 32 -5.75 -4.59 20.75
N LEU A 33 -6.49 -3.76 21.49
CA LEU A 33 -6.77 -2.39 21.05
C LEU A 33 -5.48 -1.57 20.89
N GLU A 34 -4.48 -1.79 21.75
CA GLU A 34 -3.18 -1.10 21.65
C GLU A 34 -2.39 -1.55 20.42
N ASP A 35 -2.45 -2.83 20.04
CA ASP A 35 -1.88 -3.30 18.78
C ASP A 35 -2.52 -2.60 17.57
N TYR A 36 -3.84 -2.44 17.58
CA TYR A 36 -4.56 -1.77 16.50
C TYR A 36 -4.23 -0.27 16.42
N LYS A 37 -4.17 0.41 17.56
CA LYS A 37 -3.75 1.83 17.62
C LYS A 37 -2.34 2.01 17.08
N LEU A 38 -1.39 1.14 17.45
CA LEU A 38 -0.03 1.17 16.93
C LEU A 38 -0.01 0.94 15.41
N LEU A 39 -0.80 -0.03 14.92
CA LEU A 39 -0.94 -0.27 13.49
C LEU A 39 -1.44 0.98 12.74
N LEU A 40 -2.47 1.66 13.24
CA LEU A 40 -3.00 2.90 12.63
C LEU A 40 -1.95 4.03 12.64
N LEU A 41 -1.24 4.20 13.76
CA LEU A 41 -0.21 5.22 13.94
C LEU A 41 0.89 5.11 12.87
N ASP A 42 1.44 3.90 12.70
CA ASP A 42 2.53 3.63 11.77
C ASP A 42 2.04 3.63 10.32
N LEU A 43 0.89 3.00 10.03
CA LEU A 43 0.32 2.98 8.68
C LEU A 43 0.08 4.40 8.16
N ARG A 44 -0.37 5.32 9.01
CA ARG A 44 -0.63 6.70 8.58
C ARG A 44 0.64 7.34 8.00
N GLN A 45 1.79 7.09 8.61
CA GLN A 45 3.05 7.67 8.13
C GLN A 45 3.47 7.11 6.77
N GLN A 46 3.12 5.86 6.46
CA GLN A 46 3.39 5.30 5.15
C GLN A 46 2.34 5.70 4.11
N VAL A 47 1.05 5.66 4.44
CA VAL A 47 -0.04 5.92 3.51
C VAL A 47 -0.04 7.36 2.98
N ILE A 48 0.37 8.33 3.80
CA ILE A 48 0.49 9.73 3.36
C ILE A 48 1.50 9.92 2.21
N ASP A 49 2.50 9.04 2.09
CA ASP A 49 3.47 9.09 1.00
C ASP A 49 2.91 8.55 -0.33
N GLY A 50 1.85 7.73 -0.27
CA GLY A 50 1.19 7.08 -1.41
C GLY A 50 1.03 8.00 -2.62
N SER A 51 0.12 8.97 -2.47
CA SER A 51 -0.15 9.97 -3.51
C SER A 51 1.07 10.82 -3.89
N GLN A 52 2.01 11.05 -2.96
CA GLN A 52 3.17 11.91 -3.20
C GLN A 52 4.17 11.26 -4.16
N TRP A 53 4.49 9.97 -3.97
CA TRP A 53 5.40 9.28 -4.88
C TRP A 53 4.71 8.98 -6.23
N ILE A 54 3.39 8.73 -6.26
CA ILE A 54 2.64 8.56 -7.52
C ILE A 54 2.69 9.86 -8.34
N SER A 55 2.45 11.01 -7.68
CA SER A 55 2.55 12.32 -8.31
C SER A 55 3.96 12.60 -8.84
N ARG A 56 4.99 12.26 -8.06
CA ARG A 56 6.39 12.36 -8.51
C ARG A 56 6.67 11.49 -9.73
N ALA A 57 6.18 10.26 -9.74
CA ALA A 57 6.34 9.36 -10.88
C ALA A 57 5.66 9.94 -12.12
N ALA A 58 4.43 10.45 -11.99
CA ALA A 58 3.71 11.10 -13.08
C ALA A 58 4.51 12.25 -13.71
N SER A 59 5.19 13.05 -12.88
CA SER A 59 6.00 14.18 -13.37
C SER A 59 7.24 13.76 -14.18
N ASN A 60 7.69 12.50 -14.07
CA ASN A 60 8.87 11.96 -14.76
C ASN A 60 8.52 11.04 -15.95
N ILE A 61 7.24 10.79 -16.23
CA ILE A 61 6.78 10.02 -17.40
C ILE A 61 6.78 10.96 -18.60
N ASP A 62 7.31 10.59 -19.75
CA ASP A 62 7.40 11.42 -20.97
C ASP A 62 6.06 11.57 -21.72
N ILE A 63 6.02 12.51 -22.69
CA ILE A 63 4.80 12.82 -23.45
C ILE A 63 4.42 11.69 -24.42
N GLU A 64 5.38 10.91 -24.87
CA GLU A 64 5.21 9.79 -25.80
C GLU A 64 4.34 8.67 -25.21
N ILE A 65 4.27 8.59 -23.87
CA ILE A 65 3.43 7.66 -23.11
C ILE A 65 2.42 8.41 -22.24
N PHE A 66 1.82 9.46 -22.80
CA PHE A 66 0.88 10.36 -22.14
C PHE A 66 -0.30 9.68 -21.44
N GLU A 67 -0.82 8.58 -21.99
CA GLU A 67 -1.92 7.83 -21.36
C GLU A 67 -1.50 7.23 -20.01
N LEU A 68 -0.25 6.74 -19.90
CA LEU A 68 0.30 6.26 -18.64
C LEU A 68 0.49 7.41 -17.64
N ARG A 69 0.99 8.56 -18.10
CA ARG A 69 1.10 9.78 -17.29
C ARG A 69 -0.27 10.17 -16.72
N SER A 70 -1.29 10.19 -17.57
CA SER A 70 -2.66 10.52 -17.20
C SER A 70 -3.26 9.52 -16.20
N ALA A 71 -2.94 8.24 -16.32
CA ALA A 71 -3.36 7.21 -15.37
C ALA A 71 -2.78 7.47 -13.97
N PHE A 72 -1.49 7.78 -13.87
CA PHE A 72 -0.84 8.10 -12.58
C PHE A 72 -1.43 9.37 -11.94
N ILE A 73 -1.74 10.40 -12.73
CA ILE A 73 -2.36 11.64 -12.21
C ILE A 73 -3.75 11.35 -11.65
N LYS A 74 -4.58 10.59 -12.38
CA LYS A 74 -5.92 10.19 -11.91
C LYS A 74 -5.83 9.38 -10.62
N HIS A 75 -4.89 8.44 -10.55
CA HIS A 75 -4.69 7.62 -9.37
C HIS A 75 -4.20 8.46 -8.18
N THR A 76 -3.27 9.39 -8.38
CA THR A 76 -2.87 10.37 -7.34
C THR A 76 -4.07 11.09 -6.73
N ALA A 77 -5.00 11.55 -7.57
CA ALA A 77 -6.20 12.26 -7.12
C ALA A 77 -7.18 11.35 -6.37
N ALA A 78 -7.19 10.04 -6.62
CA ALA A 78 -7.97 9.09 -5.83
C ALA A 78 -7.36 8.90 -4.43
N GLU A 79 -6.04 8.67 -4.36
CA GLU A 79 -5.38 8.22 -3.12
C GLU A 79 -4.98 9.35 -2.14
N HIS A 80 -4.98 10.62 -2.58
CA HIS A 80 -4.38 11.73 -1.81
C HIS A 80 -5.03 12.04 -0.45
N LYS A 81 -6.14 11.37 -0.09
CA LYS A 81 -6.86 11.58 1.17
C LYS A 81 -6.94 10.33 2.04
N ASP A 82 -6.33 9.22 1.65
CA ASP A 82 -6.53 7.95 2.35
C ASP A 82 -5.96 7.97 3.76
N TYR A 83 -4.84 8.67 3.98
CA TYR A 83 -4.28 8.88 5.31
C TYR A 83 -5.26 9.60 6.25
N GLN A 84 -6.19 10.41 5.73
CA GLN A 84 -7.22 11.06 6.54
C GLN A 84 -8.26 10.07 7.07
N MET A 85 -8.43 8.92 6.42
CA MET A 85 -9.28 7.84 6.95
C MET A 85 -8.64 7.21 8.18
N LEU A 86 -7.33 6.97 8.16
CA LEU A 86 -6.57 6.49 9.31
C LEU A 86 -6.63 7.49 10.48
N GLU A 87 -6.42 8.78 10.19
CA GLU A 87 -6.56 9.87 11.17
C GLU A 87 -7.96 9.88 11.83
N ARG A 88 -9.02 9.78 11.02
CA ARG A 88 -10.40 9.70 11.55
C ARG A 88 -10.63 8.42 12.36
N ASN A 89 -10.17 7.26 11.89
CA ASN A 89 -10.30 6.01 12.64
C ASN A 89 -9.61 6.13 14.01
N TYR A 90 -8.41 6.72 14.05
CA TYR A 90 -7.64 6.93 15.28
C TYR A 90 -8.37 7.85 16.28
N GLU A 91 -8.88 9.00 15.83
CA GLU A 91 -9.69 9.89 16.69
C GLU A 91 -10.96 9.19 17.21
N LYS A 92 -11.58 8.33 16.40
CA LYS A 92 -12.77 7.56 16.78
C LYS A 92 -12.48 6.48 17.82
N LEU A 93 -11.21 6.09 18.00
CA LEU A 93 -10.78 5.26 19.14
C LEU A 93 -10.56 6.09 20.42
N GLY A 94 -10.84 7.40 20.40
CA GLY A 94 -10.65 8.31 21.53
C GLY A 94 -9.23 8.87 21.65
N GLU A 95 -8.37 8.64 20.66
CA GLU A 95 -7.00 9.10 20.66
C GLU A 95 -6.87 10.53 20.11
N SER A 96 -5.74 11.18 20.42
CA SER A 96 -5.46 12.52 19.90
C SER A 96 -5.03 12.47 18.43
N ILE A 97 -5.67 13.28 17.59
CA ILE A 97 -5.24 13.53 16.21
C ILE A 97 -3.78 14.00 16.14
N LYS A 98 -3.33 14.77 17.15
CA LYS A 98 -1.98 15.30 17.20
C LYS A 98 -0.95 14.16 17.31
N THR A 99 -1.24 13.13 18.10
CA THR A 99 -0.37 11.97 18.26
C THR A 99 -0.11 11.25 16.94
N ILE A 100 -1.16 11.02 16.14
CA ILE A 100 -1.00 10.35 14.84
C ILE A 100 -0.36 11.26 13.78
N GLN A 101 -0.55 12.57 13.85
CA GLN A 101 0.08 13.51 12.92
C GLN A 101 1.58 13.72 13.21
N GLU A 102 1.98 13.64 14.47
CA GLU A 102 3.38 13.80 14.92
C GLU A 102 4.16 12.48 14.97
N GLY A 103 3.53 11.36 14.60
CA GLY A 103 4.17 10.04 14.57
C GLY A 103 5.39 10.00 13.63
N GLU A 104 6.40 9.25 14.03
CA GLU A 104 7.60 9.00 13.24
C GLU A 104 7.43 7.74 12.37
N LYS A 105 8.06 7.71 11.19
CA LYS A 105 8.09 6.49 10.38
C LYS A 105 8.99 5.47 11.08
N ASN A 106 8.47 4.28 11.32
CA ASN A 106 9.33 3.16 11.70
C ASN A 106 10.38 2.86 10.63
N ILE A 107 11.44 2.14 11.00
CA ILE A 107 12.58 1.88 10.11
C ILE A 107 12.20 1.19 8.80
N GLY A 108 11.17 0.33 8.81
CA GLY A 108 10.66 -0.33 7.61
C GLY A 108 9.89 0.63 6.68
N SER A 109 9.10 1.53 7.27
CA SER A 109 8.39 2.60 6.56
C SER A 109 9.37 3.59 5.93
N VAL A 110 10.44 3.97 6.65
CA VAL A 110 11.53 4.79 6.09
C VAL A 110 12.16 4.10 4.88
N ALA A 111 12.46 2.80 4.98
CA ALA A 111 13.05 2.03 3.89
C ALA A 111 12.13 1.94 2.67
N LEU A 112 10.84 1.65 2.88
CA LEU A 112 9.83 1.62 1.81
C LEU A 112 9.69 2.98 1.13
N SER A 113 9.47 4.04 1.90
CA SER A 113 9.33 5.40 1.37
C SER A 113 10.55 5.84 0.58
N SER A 114 11.76 5.59 1.10
CA SER A 114 13.01 5.95 0.43
C SER A 114 13.15 5.25 -0.93
N PHE A 115 12.83 3.94 -0.98
CA PHE A 115 12.82 3.19 -2.23
C PHE A 115 11.80 3.74 -3.22
N MET A 116 10.56 3.99 -2.79
CA MET A 116 9.47 4.46 -3.65
C MET A 116 9.78 5.84 -4.23
N PHE A 117 10.23 6.78 -3.41
CA PHE A 117 10.59 8.12 -3.88
C PHE A 117 11.83 8.12 -4.78
N GLN A 118 12.83 7.27 -4.51
CA GLN A 118 13.99 7.14 -5.37
C GLN A 118 13.60 6.56 -6.74
N GLN A 119 12.73 5.54 -6.76
CA GLN A 119 12.25 4.94 -7.99
C GLN A 119 11.37 5.90 -8.79
N ALA A 120 10.47 6.64 -8.13
CA ALA A 120 9.59 7.63 -8.74
C ALA A 120 10.33 8.84 -9.34
N SER A 121 11.56 9.11 -8.90
CA SER A 121 12.40 10.20 -9.42
C SER A 121 13.18 9.83 -10.68
N LYS A 122 13.10 8.59 -11.16
CA LYS A 122 13.81 8.17 -12.38
C LYS A 122 13.02 8.57 -13.63
N PRO A 123 13.68 8.78 -14.78
CA PRO A 123 13.00 8.97 -16.06
C PRO A 123 12.12 7.77 -16.39
N ASN A 124 10.87 8.02 -16.80
CA ASN A 124 9.90 6.99 -17.16
C ASN A 124 9.87 5.81 -16.15
N PRO A 125 9.44 6.03 -14.90
CA PRO A 125 9.49 5.04 -13.83
C PRO A 125 8.37 3.99 -13.96
N ILE A 126 8.21 3.41 -15.15
CA ILE A 126 7.15 2.45 -15.51
C ILE A 126 7.24 1.17 -14.67
N ASP A 127 8.41 0.85 -14.14
CA ASP A 127 8.59 -0.28 -13.23
C ASP A 127 7.84 -0.13 -11.90
N LEU A 128 7.39 1.08 -11.53
CA LEU A 128 6.48 1.30 -10.39
C LEU A 128 5.11 0.64 -10.55
N LEU A 129 4.73 0.21 -11.76
CA LEU A 129 3.57 -0.68 -11.94
C LEU A 129 3.71 -1.96 -11.09
N GLY A 130 4.95 -2.41 -10.83
CA GLY A 130 5.21 -3.52 -9.93
C GLY A 130 4.92 -3.18 -8.46
N SER A 131 5.21 -1.95 -8.03
CA SER A 131 4.87 -1.49 -6.69
C SER A 131 3.36 -1.32 -6.52
N MET A 132 2.69 -0.72 -7.50
CA MET A 132 1.23 -0.57 -7.53
C MET A 132 0.55 -1.93 -7.44
N PHE A 133 1.06 -2.94 -8.17
CA PHE A 133 0.53 -4.30 -8.12
C PHE A 133 0.53 -4.91 -6.70
N ILE A 134 1.57 -4.62 -5.92
CA ILE A 134 1.64 -5.08 -4.53
C ILE A 134 0.71 -4.25 -3.65
N ILE A 135 0.79 -2.92 -3.71
CA ILE A 135 0.05 -2.03 -2.78
C ILE A 135 -1.46 -2.11 -3.02
N GLU A 136 -1.92 -1.95 -4.27
CA GLU A 136 -3.35 -2.06 -4.61
C GLU A 136 -3.88 -3.49 -4.42
N GLY A 137 -3.01 -4.50 -4.60
CA GLY A 137 -3.35 -5.88 -4.32
C GLY A 137 -3.73 -6.11 -2.86
N ILE A 138 -3.08 -5.40 -1.92
CA ILE A 138 -3.38 -5.50 -0.48
C ILE A 138 -4.76 -4.93 -0.19
N GLY A 139 -5.05 -3.73 -0.69
CA GLY A 139 -6.37 -3.11 -0.56
C GLY A 139 -7.47 -4.04 -1.07
N LYS A 140 -7.34 -4.49 -2.32
CA LYS A 140 -8.30 -5.36 -3.00
C LYS A 140 -8.51 -6.72 -2.33
N ARG A 141 -7.44 -7.39 -1.85
CA ARG A 141 -7.50 -8.81 -1.46
C ARG A 141 -7.49 -9.05 0.03
N LEU A 142 -6.89 -8.15 0.82
CA LEU A 142 -6.58 -8.38 2.22
C LEU A 142 -7.24 -7.36 3.15
N ALA A 143 -7.24 -6.07 2.78
CA ALA A 143 -7.62 -5.00 3.69
C ALA A 143 -9.03 -5.17 4.24
N ALA A 144 -10.04 -5.42 3.39
CA ALA A 144 -11.41 -5.62 3.88
C ALA A 144 -11.55 -6.82 4.82
N PHE A 145 -10.85 -7.93 4.53
CA PHE A 145 -10.88 -9.11 5.39
C PHE A 145 -10.27 -8.81 6.77
N TRP A 146 -9.12 -8.15 6.80
CA TRP A 146 -8.51 -7.69 8.06
C TRP A 146 -9.42 -6.71 8.79
N GLY A 147 -10.05 -5.77 8.08
CA GLY A 147 -10.98 -4.79 8.65
C GLY A 147 -12.14 -5.45 9.41
N GLU A 148 -12.81 -6.43 8.81
CA GLU A 148 -13.89 -7.17 9.48
C GLU A 148 -13.37 -7.97 10.68
N MET A 149 -12.22 -8.64 10.56
CA MET A 149 -11.63 -9.39 11.67
C MET A 149 -11.26 -8.48 12.86
N ILE A 150 -10.65 -7.32 12.58
CA ILE A 150 -10.27 -6.31 13.58
C ILE A 150 -11.53 -5.80 14.29
N LYS A 151 -12.55 -5.46 13.49
CA LYS A 151 -13.83 -4.94 13.98
C LYS A 151 -14.50 -5.92 14.93
N ASP A 152 -14.62 -7.19 14.53
CA ASP A 152 -15.26 -8.23 15.32
C ASP A 152 -14.50 -8.51 16.62
N GLN A 153 -13.18 -8.66 16.54
CA GLN A 153 -12.32 -8.97 17.71
C GLN A 153 -12.35 -7.88 18.77
N LEU A 154 -12.34 -6.62 18.33
CA LEU A 154 -12.25 -5.46 19.21
C LEU A 154 -13.61 -4.82 19.49
N SER A 155 -14.70 -5.38 18.96
CA SER A 155 -16.06 -4.84 19.07
C SER A 155 -16.16 -3.37 18.62
N LEU A 156 -15.50 -3.04 17.51
CA LEU A 156 -15.44 -1.69 16.97
C LEU A 156 -16.63 -1.38 16.07
N THR A 157 -16.86 -0.09 15.84
CA THR A 157 -17.84 0.42 14.89
C THR A 157 -17.23 0.57 13.49
N ASP A 158 -18.08 0.69 12.46
CA ASP A 158 -17.61 0.84 11.07
C ASP A 158 -16.70 2.06 10.87
N ASP A 159 -16.98 3.17 11.58
CA ASP A 159 -16.17 4.39 11.50
C ASP A 159 -14.82 4.31 12.24
N GLN A 160 -14.58 3.23 12.99
CA GLN A 160 -13.30 2.94 13.64
C GLN A 160 -12.39 2.02 12.81
N VAL A 161 -12.91 1.40 11.75
CA VAL A 161 -12.17 0.50 10.84
C VAL A 161 -12.30 0.86 9.35
N SER A 162 -12.91 2.01 9.04
CA SER A 162 -13.34 2.35 7.69
C SER A 162 -12.22 2.45 6.65
N PHE A 163 -10.97 2.73 7.04
CA PHE A 163 -9.83 2.63 6.13
C PHE A 163 -9.73 1.25 5.47
N PHE A 164 -9.77 0.19 6.28
CA PHE A 164 -9.61 -1.18 5.79
C PHE A 164 -10.79 -1.63 4.93
N THR A 165 -12.02 -1.31 5.34
CA THR A 165 -13.23 -1.76 4.63
C THR A 165 -13.47 -0.97 3.34
N TYR A 166 -13.09 0.31 3.28
CA TYR A 166 -13.17 1.12 2.05
C TYR A 166 -12.22 0.64 0.95
N HIS A 167 -10.95 0.38 1.28
CA HIS A 167 -9.94 -0.02 0.29
C HIS A 167 -10.22 -1.40 -0.33
N GLY A 168 -10.99 -2.26 0.33
CA GLY A 168 -11.46 -3.50 -0.31
C GLY A 168 -12.42 -3.29 -1.48
N VAL A 169 -13.22 -2.23 -1.46
CA VAL A 169 -14.24 -1.94 -2.49
C VAL A 169 -13.74 -0.92 -3.51
N ALA A 170 -13.04 0.12 -3.08
CA ALA A 170 -12.57 1.19 -3.95
C ALA A 170 -11.48 0.74 -4.93
N ASP A 171 -10.61 -0.19 -4.51
CA ASP A 171 -9.42 -0.58 -5.27
C ASP A 171 -9.70 -1.56 -6.42
N GLU A 172 -10.94 -2.05 -6.56
CA GLU A 172 -11.31 -2.92 -7.70
C GLU A 172 -11.07 -2.22 -9.05
N ASN A 173 -11.41 -0.92 -9.13
CA ASN A 173 -11.24 -0.12 -10.33
C ASN A 173 -9.76 0.20 -10.62
N HIS A 174 -8.95 0.41 -9.58
CA HIS A 174 -7.51 0.67 -9.71
C HIS A 174 -6.78 -0.54 -10.27
N PHE A 175 -7.06 -1.72 -9.69
CA PHE A 175 -6.42 -2.96 -10.11
C PHE A 175 -6.73 -3.32 -11.57
N HIS A 176 -7.96 -3.06 -12.04
CA HIS A 176 -8.32 -3.30 -13.44
C HIS A 176 -7.56 -2.36 -14.41
N ASN A 177 -7.36 -1.10 -14.02
CA ASN A 177 -6.57 -0.16 -14.81
C ASN A 177 -5.08 -0.56 -14.83
N LEU A 178 -4.58 -1.06 -13.71
CA LEU A 178 -3.22 -1.59 -13.61
C LEU A 178 -3.01 -2.81 -14.53
N GLU A 179 -3.96 -3.75 -14.57
CA GLU A 179 -3.91 -4.89 -15.49
C GLU A 179 -3.84 -4.45 -16.96
N LYS A 180 -4.57 -3.39 -17.33
CA LYS A 180 -4.49 -2.80 -18.69
C LYS A 180 -3.10 -2.22 -18.96
N ALA A 181 -2.52 -1.50 -18.00
CA ALA A 181 -1.18 -0.92 -18.13
C ALA A 181 -0.09 -2.00 -18.26
N ILE A 182 -0.22 -3.11 -17.53
CA ILE A 182 0.70 -4.26 -17.60
C ILE A 182 0.64 -4.98 -18.95
N ASN A 183 -0.52 -4.95 -19.62
CA ASN A 183 -0.72 -5.56 -20.94
C ASN A 183 -0.44 -4.60 -22.12
N HIS A 184 0.20 -3.46 -21.87
CA HIS A 184 0.42 -2.44 -22.89
C HIS A 184 1.30 -2.96 -24.06
N PRO A 185 1.01 -2.59 -25.33
CA PRO A 185 1.76 -3.09 -26.50
C PRO A 185 3.26 -2.77 -26.51
N LEU A 186 3.68 -1.72 -25.80
CA LEU A 186 5.09 -1.34 -25.63
C LEU A 186 5.83 -2.13 -24.54
N MET A 187 5.20 -3.15 -23.95
CA MET A 187 5.79 -3.98 -22.90
C MET A 187 6.84 -4.94 -23.48
N ASP A 188 8.11 -4.59 -23.35
CA ASP A 188 9.23 -5.49 -23.66
C ASP A 188 9.63 -6.37 -22.44
N ILE A 189 10.46 -7.39 -22.70
CA ILE A 189 10.86 -8.36 -21.68
C ILE A 189 11.77 -7.77 -20.60
N ASP A 190 12.54 -6.73 -20.91
CA ASP A 190 13.47 -6.11 -19.95
C ASP A 190 12.73 -5.17 -19.02
N LEU A 191 11.76 -4.41 -19.53
CA LEU A 191 10.80 -3.66 -18.71
C LEU A 191 9.99 -4.61 -17.83
N ALA A 192 9.49 -5.71 -18.38
CA ALA A 192 8.78 -6.71 -17.60
C ALA A 192 9.64 -7.26 -16.44
N LYS A 193 10.92 -7.55 -16.67
CA LYS A 193 11.86 -7.97 -15.60
C LYS A 193 12.06 -6.87 -14.55
N ARG A 194 12.14 -5.59 -14.96
CA ARG A 194 12.25 -4.46 -14.02
C ARG A 194 10.98 -4.34 -13.16
N ILE A 195 9.80 -4.43 -13.77
CA ILE A 195 8.51 -4.44 -13.05
C ILE A 195 8.49 -5.57 -12.00
N VAL A 196 8.87 -6.80 -12.37
CA VAL A 196 8.92 -7.92 -11.42
C VAL A 196 9.93 -7.67 -10.30
N LYS A 197 11.11 -7.13 -10.62
CA LYS A 197 12.12 -6.79 -9.60
C LYS A 197 11.59 -5.74 -8.63
N THR A 198 10.94 -4.69 -9.14
CA THR A 198 10.34 -3.64 -8.33
C THR A 198 9.22 -4.18 -7.44
N ALA A 199 8.35 -5.04 -7.97
CA ALA A 199 7.33 -5.72 -7.17
C ALA A 199 7.94 -6.55 -6.02
N LYS A 200 9.02 -7.33 -6.29
CA LYS A 200 9.73 -8.10 -5.27
C LYS A 200 10.31 -7.21 -4.17
N THR A 201 10.94 -6.10 -4.54
CA THR A 201 11.49 -5.15 -3.58
C THR A 201 10.39 -4.52 -2.74
N THR A 202 9.32 -4.04 -3.38
CA THR A 202 8.17 -3.44 -2.68
C THR A 202 7.51 -4.41 -1.73
N ALA A 203 7.28 -5.67 -2.14
CA ALA A 203 6.74 -6.71 -1.28
C ALA A 203 7.59 -6.92 0.00
N ARG A 204 8.92 -6.96 -0.14
CA ARG A 204 9.83 -7.11 1.00
C ARG A 204 9.84 -5.90 1.92
N LEU A 205 9.90 -4.70 1.36
CA LEU A 205 9.89 -3.47 2.15
C LEU A 205 8.53 -3.24 2.81
N TYR A 206 7.43 -3.60 2.14
CA TYR A 206 6.09 -3.54 2.71
C TYR A 206 5.96 -4.52 3.89
N GLN A 207 6.45 -5.75 3.75
CA GLN A 207 6.51 -6.71 4.84
C GLN A 207 7.30 -6.15 6.03
N MET A 208 8.50 -5.61 5.77
CA MET A 208 9.36 -5.02 6.81
C MET A 208 8.67 -3.88 7.56
N GLN A 209 7.91 -3.01 6.88
CA GLN A 209 7.18 -1.92 7.53
C GLN A 209 6.22 -2.42 8.64
N LEU A 210 5.64 -3.61 8.46
CA LEU A 210 4.68 -4.21 9.40
C LEU A 210 5.38 -5.07 10.44
N GLU A 211 6.57 -5.60 10.14
CA GLU A 211 7.43 -6.30 11.11
C GLU A 211 8.01 -5.33 12.14
N GLU A 212 8.23 -4.09 11.72
CA GLU A 212 8.92 -3.06 12.51
C GLU A 212 7.97 -2.07 13.19
N LEU A 213 6.71 -2.45 13.42
CA LEU A 213 5.74 -1.58 14.10
C LEU A 213 6.29 -1.08 15.44
N GLY A 214 6.35 0.25 15.62
CA GLY A 214 6.86 0.90 16.82
C GLY A 214 8.40 0.93 16.97
N ASN A 215 9.16 0.53 15.94
CA ASN A 215 10.63 0.61 15.92
C ASN A 215 11.10 1.82 15.09
N TYR A 216 11.39 2.94 15.76
CA TYR A 216 11.74 4.24 15.15
C TYR A 216 13.25 4.45 15.06
#